data_AF-M4SXT6-F1
#
_entry.id   AF-M4SXT6-F1
#
_cell.length_a   1.000
_cell.length_b   1.000
_cell.length_c   1.000
_cell.angle_alpha   90.00
_cell.angle_beta   90.00
_cell.angle_gamma   90.00
#
_symmetry.space_group_name_H-M   'P 1'
#
loop_
_entity.id
_entity.type
_entity.pdbx_description
1 polymer ?
#
loop_
_entity_poly.entity_id
_entity_poly.type
_entity_poly.pdbx_seq_one_letter_code
_entity_poly.pdbx_strand_id
1 'polypeptide(L)'
;CRTFLSNFQAAEAAETKLTTEYQQLMLAFLQKSGTKLENEYALLAAVSGDRLVKQRTKLKASKDKIKTAYATLRARIGKLLTLEASTPSEAPTITGATAATDNSIFGATTNTCTSQTSSIQTHRANCQSKKANMKHLSKASNNIIALKSISLTADTEFAFPALTLVAAARGDTTSANVANKDGAYCHVAGQTTKSNANGAFTIEKISITARTEPRTAAATAPQQGQTDCPKPGADHTAGIITAQQTAAAICTAARSQIVSERTIKETDNSGLRNDATAKKAALLLHDLKAAVTEKDPSKRTQLEEKAMLAALGPASSDVKTAYLDPLTQV
;
A
#
# COMPACT_ATOMS: atom_id res chain seq x y z
N CYS A 1 24.22 -6.84 0.08
CA CYS A 1 22.87 -6.23 0.21
C CYS A 1 22.02 -7.07 1.15
N ARG A 2 21.53 -6.52 2.28
CA ARG A 2 20.51 -7.20 3.10
C ARG A 2 19.18 -7.18 2.34
N THR A 3 18.51 -8.31 2.26
CA THR A 3 17.15 -8.43 1.72
C THR A 3 16.15 -7.80 2.68
N PHE A 4 14.96 -7.45 2.19
CA PHE A 4 13.88 -6.90 3.03
C PHE A 4 13.56 -7.83 4.22
N LEU A 5 13.46 -9.14 3.98
CA LEU A 5 13.22 -10.14 5.03
C LEU A 5 14.34 -10.15 6.07
N SER A 6 15.61 -10.13 5.64
CA SER A 6 16.75 -10.11 6.57
C SER A 6 16.84 -8.82 7.38
N ASN A 7 16.41 -7.67 6.83
CA ASN A 7 16.34 -6.41 7.56
C ASN A 7 15.28 -6.49 8.67
N PHE A 8 14.10 -7.01 8.35
CA PHE A 8 13.02 -7.18 9.30
C PHE A 8 13.38 -8.17 10.43
N GLN A 9 13.95 -9.33 10.09
CA GLN A 9 14.42 -10.30 11.08
C GLN A 9 15.52 -9.71 11.98
N ALA A 10 16.45 -8.93 11.43
CA ALA A 10 17.46 -8.24 12.23
C ALA A 10 16.85 -7.18 13.16
N ALA A 11 15.78 -6.51 12.75
CA ALA A 11 15.06 -5.57 13.57
C ALA A 11 14.26 -6.25 14.70
N GLU A 12 13.65 -7.40 14.44
CA GLU A 12 13.01 -8.23 15.48
C GLU A 12 14.04 -8.77 16.48
N ALA A 13 15.18 -9.25 16.01
CA ALA A 13 16.28 -9.68 16.88
C ALA A 13 16.80 -8.53 17.77
N ALA A 14 16.88 -7.31 17.22
CA ALA A 14 17.24 -6.11 17.99
C ALA A 14 16.17 -5.76 19.05
N GLU A 15 14.87 -5.90 18.75
CA GLU A 15 13.80 -5.74 19.74
C GLU A 15 13.95 -6.73 20.89
N THR A 16 14.23 -8.01 20.59
CA THR A 16 14.46 -9.03 21.61
C THR A 16 15.65 -8.68 22.50
N LYS A 17 16.79 -8.29 21.89
CA LYS A 17 17.98 -7.87 22.64
C LYS A 17 17.70 -6.68 23.57
N LEU A 18 17.02 -5.65 23.07
CA LEU A 18 16.64 -4.47 23.85
C LEU A 18 15.66 -4.83 24.98
N THR A 19 14.73 -5.75 24.73
CA THR A 19 13.80 -6.24 25.76
C THR A 19 14.55 -6.92 26.89
N THR A 20 15.47 -7.83 26.56
CA THR A 20 16.28 -8.53 27.55
C THR A 20 17.16 -7.56 28.34
N GLU A 21 17.83 -6.63 27.68
CA GLU A 21 18.69 -5.65 28.37
C GLU A 21 17.88 -4.73 29.29
N TYR A 22 16.73 -4.23 28.83
CA TYR A 22 15.83 -3.42 29.66
C TYR A 22 15.37 -4.19 30.91
N GLN A 23 14.99 -5.46 30.75
CA GLN A 23 14.59 -6.31 31.87
C GLN A 23 15.74 -6.55 32.86
N GLN A 24 16.95 -6.80 32.36
CA GLN A 24 18.15 -6.97 33.20
C GLN A 24 18.45 -5.70 34.00
N LEU A 25 18.38 -4.53 33.36
CA LEU A 25 18.64 -3.23 34.01
C LEU A 25 17.55 -2.87 35.02
N MET A 26 16.27 -3.16 34.71
CA MET A 26 15.17 -2.98 35.67
C MET A 26 15.30 -3.90 36.88
N LEU A 27 15.70 -5.16 36.69
CA LEU A 27 15.94 -6.07 37.80
C LEU A 27 17.11 -5.59 38.67
N ALA A 28 18.19 -5.12 38.04
CA ALA A 28 19.35 -4.56 38.73
C ALA A 28 18.98 -3.32 39.54
N PHE A 29 18.17 -2.42 38.97
CA PHE A 29 17.61 -1.27 39.67
C PHE A 29 16.88 -1.69 40.95
N LEU A 30 15.96 -2.67 40.85
CA LEU A 30 15.23 -3.18 42.01
C LEU A 30 16.13 -3.84 43.05
N GLN A 31 17.10 -4.64 42.62
CA GLN A 31 18.06 -5.31 43.50
C GLN A 31 19.02 -4.34 44.20
N LYS A 32 19.24 -3.16 43.62
CA LYS A 32 20.14 -2.12 44.14
C LYS A 32 19.40 -0.95 44.77
N SER A 33 18.09 -1.08 45.00
CA SER A 33 17.32 -0.03 45.65
C SER A 33 17.86 0.29 47.05
N GLY A 34 17.94 1.58 47.39
CA GLY A 34 18.54 2.07 48.62
C GLY A 34 20.08 2.07 48.62
N THR A 35 20.72 1.65 47.54
CA THR A 35 22.19 1.70 47.39
C THR A 35 22.62 2.88 46.52
N LYS A 36 23.92 3.20 46.56
CA LYS A 36 24.50 4.23 45.70
C LYS A 36 24.34 3.98 44.20
N LEU A 37 24.05 2.74 43.79
CA LEU A 37 23.93 2.32 42.38
C LEU A 37 22.49 2.38 41.83
N GLU A 38 21.51 2.72 42.67
CA GLU A 38 20.10 2.73 42.29
C GLU A 38 19.84 3.68 41.11
N ASN A 39 20.34 4.91 41.20
CA ASN A 39 20.08 5.94 40.18
C ASN A 39 20.77 5.63 38.85
N GLU A 40 21.91 4.95 38.87
CA GLU A 40 22.65 4.53 37.69
C GLU A 40 21.88 3.45 36.93
N TYR A 41 21.42 2.41 37.63
CA TYR A 41 20.59 1.40 36.99
C TYR A 41 19.24 1.96 36.54
N ALA A 42 18.64 2.91 37.29
CA ALA A 42 17.44 3.63 36.87
C ALA A 42 17.66 4.41 35.56
N LEU A 43 18.78 5.13 35.46
CA LEU A 43 19.17 5.87 34.26
C LEU A 43 19.35 4.93 33.06
N LEU A 44 20.14 3.86 33.22
CA LEU A 44 20.40 2.90 32.15
C LEU A 44 19.11 2.19 31.70
N ALA A 45 18.25 1.81 32.65
CA ALA A 45 16.94 1.23 32.36
C ALA A 45 16.04 2.21 31.59
N ALA A 46 16.03 3.50 31.95
CA ALA A 46 15.26 4.52 31.23
C ALA A 46 15.71 4.67 29.78
N VAL A 47 17.03 4.71 29.53
CA VAL A 47 17.58 4.81 28.15
C VAL A 47 17.28 3.54 27.35
N SER A 48 17.49 2.36 27.93
CA SER A 48 17.18 1.08 27.27
C SER A 48 15.69 0.95 26.95
N GLY A 49 14.82 1.40 27.86
CA GLY A 49 13.36 1.43 27.68
C GLY A 49 12.92 2.36 26.54
N ASP A 50 13.47 3.58 26.45
CA ASP A 50 13.20 4.50 25.34
C ASP A 50 13.64 3.90 23.99
N ARG A 51 14.82 3.27 23.94
CA ARG A 51 15.31 2.60 22.74
C ARG A 51 14.42 1.42 22.34
N LEU A 52 13.94 0.63 23.30
CA LEU A 52 12.96 -0.42 23.04
C LEU A 52 11.66 0.14 22.42
N VAL A 53 11.14 1.24 22.97
CA VAL A 53 9.93 1.91 22.45
C VAL A 53 10.17 2.46 21.03
N LYS A 54 11.32 3.09 20.78
CA LYS A 54 11.71 3.55 19.44
C LYS A 54 11.80 2.39 18.45
N GLN A 55 12.44 1.29 18.84
CA GLN A 55 12.56 0.09 18.00
C GLN A 55 11.19 -0.50 17.64
N ARG A 56 10.29 -0.63 18.64
CA ARG A 56 8.90 -1.08 18.42
C ARG A 56 8.13 -0.15 17.49
N THR A 57 8.31 1.16 17.65
CA THR A 57 7.67 2.17 16.80
C THR A 57 8.15 2.07 15.36
N LYS A 58 9.46 1.90 15.15
CA LYS A 58 10.05 1.68 13.81
C LYS A 58 9.53 0.38 13.17
N LEU A 59 9.47 -0.71 13.92
CA LEU A 59 8.91 -1.98 13.47
C LEU A 59 7.43 -1.84 13.08
N LYS A 60 6.62 -1.19 13.92
CA LYS A 60 5.20 -0.94 13.63
C LYS A 60 5.03 -0.09 12.38
N ALA A 61 5.74 1.04 12.27
CA ALA A 61 5.68 1.91 11.10
C ALA A 61 6.08 1.18 9.81
N SER A 62 7.09 0.30 9.87
CA SER A 62 7.45 -0.54 8.73
C SER A 62 6.35 -1.56 8.41
N LYS A 63 5.79 -2.26 9.41
CA LYS A 63 4.66 -3.20 9.24
C LYS A 63 3.47 -2.51 8.57
N ASP A 64 3.13 -1.30 8.99
CA ASP A 64 2.01 -0.54 8.45
C ASP A 64 2.25 -0.13 6.99
N LYS A 65 3.46 0.35 6.65
CA LYS A 65 3.84 0.64 5.26
C LYS A 65 3.68 -0.57 4.34
N ILE A 66 4.09 -1.76 4.80
CA ILE A 66 3.97 -3.02 4.03
C ILE A 66 2.51 -3.43 3.88
N LYS A 67 1.71 -3.34 4.95
CA LYS A 67 0.28 -3.63 4.90
C LYS A 67 -0.43 -2.73 3.89
N THR A 68 -0.14 -1.44 3.91
CA THR A 68 -0.67 -0.50 2.92
C THR A 68 -0.27 -0.90 1.51
N ALA A 69 1.02 -1.20 1.27
CA ALA A 69 1.47 -1.61 -0.05
C ALA A 69 0.80 -2.92 -0.53
N TYR A 70 0.64 -3.89 0.36
CA TYR A 70 -0.09 -5.13 0.07
C TYR A 70 -1.56 -4.87 -0.27
N ALA A 71 -2.24 -4.00 0.49
CA ALA A 71 -3.62 -3.61 0.22
C ALA A 71 -3.76 -2.91 -1.14
N THR A 72 -2.85 -1.98 -1.46
CA THR A 72 -2.80 -1.29 -2.76
C THR A 72 -2.61 -2.27 -3.91
N LEU A 73 -1.66 -3.21 -3.78
CA LEU A 73 -1.41 -4.24 -4.80
C LEU A 73 -2.63 -5.16 -4.98
N ARG A 74 -3.24 -5.61 -3.88
CA ARG A 74 -4.43 -6.46 -3.94
C ARG A 74 -5.62 -5.74 -4.59
N ALA A 75 -5.81 -4.47 -4.27
CA ALA A 75 -6.85 -3.64 -4.89
C ALA A 75 -6.58 -3.44 -6.38
N ARG A 76 -5.33 -3.19 -6.79
CA ARG A 76 -4.96 -3.06 -8.21
C ARG A 76 -5.15 -4.38 -8.97
N ILE A 77 -4.80 -5.53 -8.38
CA ILE A 77 -5.08 -6.85 -8.96
C ILE A 77 -6.58 -7.05 -9.16
N GLY A 78 -7.39 -6.73 -8.15
CA GLY A 78 -8.86 -6.80 -8.25
C GLY A 78 -9.38 -5.96 -9.43
N LYS A 79 -8.89 -4.73 -9.58
CA LYS A 79 -9.25 -3.85 -10.70
C LYS A 79 -8.83 -4.42 -12.05
N LEU A 80 -7.65 -5.03 -12.15
CA LEU A 80 -7.19 -5.69 -13.38
C LEU A 80 -8.06 -6.89 -13.75
N LEU A 81 -8.49 -7.70 -12.77
CA LEU A 81 -9.42 -8.80 -13.00
C LEU A 81 -10.81 -8.30 -13.44
N THR A 82 -11.29 -7.20 -12.85
CA THR A 82 -12.52 -6.54 -13.30
C THR A 82 -12.36 -5.99 -14.72
N LEU A 83 -11.20 -5.39 -15.04
CA LEU A 83 -10.90 -4.88 -16.37
C LEU A 83 -10.98 -5.99 -17.43
N GLU A 84 -10.35 -7.13 -17.14
CA GLU A 84 -10.38 -8.32 -18.00
C GLU A 84 -11.81 -8.87 -18.17
N ALA A 85 -12.58 -8.92 -17.08
CA ALA A 85 -13.95 -9.42 -17.10
C ALA A 85 -14.98 -8.47 -17.75
N SER A 86 -14.72 -7.16 -17.70
CA SER A 86 -15.63 -6.12 -18.23
C SER A 86 -15.26 -5.64 -19.62
N THR A 87 -14.09 -6.03 -20.12
CA THR A 87 -13.71 -5.79 -21.51
C THR A 87 -14.10 -7.03 -22.32
N PRO A 88 -15.19 -6.98 -23.09
CA PRO A 88 -15.52 -8.06 -24.00
C PRO A 88 -14.44 -8.18 -25.09
N SER A 89 -14.04 -9.41 -25.41
CA SER A 89 -13.09 -9.71 -26.49
C SER A 89 -13.73 -9.60 -27.87
N GLU A 90 -15.06 -9.58 -27.94
CA GLU A 90 -15.86 -9.56 -29.16
C GLU A 90 -17.10 -8.67 -28.97
N ALA A 91 -17.70 -8.20 -30.05
CA ALA A 91 -18.94 -7.43 -29.95
C ALA A 91 -20.12 -8.34 -29.57
N PRO A 92 -21.08 -7.87 -28.74
CA PRO A 92 -22.24 -8.67 -28.39
C PRO A 92 -23.09 -8.96 -29.61
N THR A 93 -23.55 -10.20 -29.70
CA THR A 93 -24.50 -10.61 -30.73
C THR A 93 -25.90 -10.11 -30.35
N ILE A 94 -26.61 -9.58 -31.33
CA ILE A 94 -28.01 -9.19 -31.16
C ILE A 94 -28.89 -10.44 -31.27
N THR A 95 -29.66 -10.73 -30.23
CA THR A 95 -30.38 -11.99 -30.07
C THR A 95 -31.89 -11.88 -30.26
N GLY A 96 -32.43 -10.67 -30.26
CA GLY A 96 -33.88 -10.46 -30.38
C GLY A 96 -34.28 -8.99 -30.40
N ALA A 97 -35.58 -8.75 -30.54
CA ALA A 97 -36.16 -7.42 -30.47
C ALA A 97 -37.49 -7.43 -29.70
N THR A 98 -37.83 -6.30 -29.08
CA THR A 98 -39.18 -6.03 -28.56
C THR A 98 -39.70 -4.73 -29.14
N ALA A 99 -41.00 -4.66 -29.39
CA ALA A 99 -41.67 -3.46 -29.89
C ALA A 99 -42.53 -2.83 -28.79
N ALA A 100 -42.56 -1.50 -28.74
CA ALA A 100 -43.40 -0.73 -27.84
C ALA A 100 -43.87 0.58 -28.50
N THR A 101 -44.94 1.17 -28.00
CA THR A 101 -45.58 2.36 -28.58
C THR A 101 -45.77 3.47 -27.55
N ASP A 102 -44.78 3.70 -26.67
CA ASP A 102 -44.93 4.62 -25.53
C ASP A 102 -43.71 5.51 -25.26
N ASN A 103 -42.86 5.74 -26.26
CA ASN A 103 -41.66 6.55 -26.06
C ASN A 103 -41.89 8.02 -26.45
N SER A 104 -41.56 8.94 -25.54
CA SER A 104 -41.77 10.39 -25.66
C SER A 104 -40.52 11.18 -26.06
N ILE A 105 -39.38 10.53 -26.37
CA ILE A 105 -38.12 11.22 -26.72
C ILE A 105 -38.30 12.25 -27.86
N PHE A 106 -39.24 12.03 -28.79
CA PHE A 106 -39.54 12.93 -29.90
C PHE A 106 -40.82 13.78 -29.70
N GLY A 107 -41.37 13.86 -28.50
CA GLY A 107 -42.50 14.74 -28.17
C GLY A 107 -43.89 14.26 -28.62
N ALA A 108 -44.00 13.08 -29.23
CA ALA A 108 -45.25 12.41 -29.60
C ALA A 108 -45.13 10.89 -29.36
N THR A 109 -46.23 10.13 -29.51
CA THR A 109 -46.19 8.67 -29.45
C THR A 109 -45.30 8.11 -30.57
N THR A 110 -44.17 7.50 -30.21
CA THR A 110 -43.25 6.88 -31.17
C THR A 110 -43.17 5.38 -31.00
N ASN A 111 -43.05 4.67 -32.13
CA ASN A 111 -42.73 3.24 -32.12
C ASN A 111 -41.26 3.08 -31.72
N THR A 112 -41.02 2.22 -30.73
CA THR A 112 -39.67 1.86 -30.29
C THR A 112 -39.42 0.40 -30.60
N CYS A 113 -38.25 0.13 -31.18
CA CYS A 113 -37.71 -1.22 -31.28
C CYS A 113 -36.50 -1.36 -30.38
N THR A 114 -36.59 -2.23 -29.38
CA THR A 114 -35.49 -2.50 -28.45
C THR A 114 -34.79 -3.78 -28.86
N SER A 115 -33.58 -3.67 -29.39
CA SER A 115 -32.71 -4.82 -29.67
C SER A 115 -32.12 -5.38 -28.37
N GLN A 116 -32.15 -6.69 -28.21
CA GLN A 116 -31.56 -7.41 -27.07
C GLN A 116 -30.22 -8.02 -27.48
N THR A 117 -29.28 -8.08 -26.54
CA THR A 117 -27.95 -8.66 -26.77
C THR A 117 -27.68 -9.84 -25.84
N SER A 118 -26.84 -10.78 -26.29
CA SER A 118 -26.31 -11.81 -25.43
C SER A 118 -25.34 -11.24 -24.38
N SER A 119 -25.21 -11.94 -23.24
CA SER A 119 -24.13 -11.68 -22.30
C SER A 119 -22.82 -12.25 -22.86
N ILE A 120 -21.76 -11.46 -22.82
CA ILE A 120 -20.41 -11.92 -23.15
C ILE A 120 -19.68 -12.20 -21.85
N GLN A 121 -19.24 -13.45 -21.66
CA GLN A 121 -18.24 -13.76 -20.65
C GLN A 121 -16.87 -13.78 -21.31
N THR A 122 -16.02 -12.83 -20.95
CA THR A 122 -14.60 -12.91 -21.29
C THR A 122 -13.94 -13.98 -20.43
N HIS A 123 -13.15 -14.86 -21.06
CA HIS A 123 -12.34 -15.85 -20.34
C HIS A 123 -11.36 -15.12 -19.41
N ARG A 124 -11.42 -15.41 -18.12
CA ARG A 124 -10.47 -14.86 -17.15
C ARG A 124 -9.21 -15.70 -17.15
N ALA A 125 -8.06 -15.09 -17.41
CA ALA A 125 -6.78 -15.72 -17.14
C ALA A 125 -6.74 -16.09 -15.65
N ASN A 126 -6.68 -17.39 -15.37
CA ASN A 126 -6.52 -17.88 -14.02
C ASN A 126 -5.16 -17.37 -13.50
N CYS A 127 -5.16 -16.33 -12.65
CA CYS A 127 -3.99 -15.96 -11.86
C CYS A 127 -3.71 -17.12 -10.90
N GLN A 128 -3.01 -18.15 -11.38
CA GLN A 128 -2.77 -19.36 -10.61
C GLN A 128 -1.98 -19.00 -9.35
N SER A 129 -2.60 -19.19 -8.19
CA SER A 129 -1.98 -19.07 -6.88
C SER A 129 -1.03 -20.25 -6.63
N LYS A 130 0.04 -20.36 -7.44
CA LYS A 130 1.02 -21.42 -7.27
C LYS A 130 1.84 -21.17 -5.99
N LYS A 131 1.38 -21.74 -4.88
CA LYS A 131 2.14 -21.90 -3.62
C LYS A 131 3.52 -22.56 -3.84
N ALA A 132 3.68 -23.34 -4.92
CA ALA A 132 4.94 -23.98 -5.31
C ALA A 132 6.13 -23.00 -5.51
N ASN A 133 5.87 -21.70 -5.68
CA ASN A 133 6.90 -20.69 -5.92
C ASN A 133 7.37 -19.95 -4.66
N MET A 134 6.99 -20.38 -3.45
CA MET A 134 7.46 -19.75 -2.20
C MET A 134 9.00 -19.71 -2.10
N LYS A 135 9.69 -20.71 -2.65
CA LYS A 135 11.17 -20.74 -2.75
C LYS A 135 11.77 -19.57 -3.54
N HIS A 136 10.99 -18.90 -4.38
CA HIS A 136 11.43 -17.74 -5.16
C HIS A 136 11.13 -16.39 -4.49
N LEU A 137 10.51 -16.37 -3.31
CA LEU A 137 10.18 -15.12 -2.60
C LEU A 137 11.42 -14.29 -2.27
N SER A 138 12.53 -14.93 -1.91
CA SER A 138 13.81 -14.22 -1.67
C SER A 138 14.33 -13.54 -2.94
N LYS A 139 14.27 -14.24 -4.08
CA LYS A 139 14.65 -13.68 -5.40
C LYS A 139 13.72 -12.55 -5.82
N ALA A 140 12.41 -12.71 -5.59
CA ALA A 140 11.43 -11.66 -5.85
C ALA A 140 11.68 -10.42 -4.98
N SER A 141 12.01 -10.59 -3.70
CA SER A 141 12.37 -9.49 -2.81
C SER A 141 13.60 -8.72 -3.31
N ASN A 142 14.64 -9.43 -3.77
CA ASN A 142 15.82 -8.80 -4.36
C ASN A 142 15.51 -8.04 -5.65
N ASN A 143 14.67 -8.62 -6.50
CA ASN A 143 14.26 -7.98 -7.74
C ASN A 143 13.43 -6.72 -7.49
N ILE A 144 12.58 -6.70 -6.46
CA ILE A 144 11.80 -5.52 -6.07
C ILE A 144 12.73 -4.40 -5.57
N ILE A 145 13.74 -4.73 -4.76
CA ILE A 145 14.73 -3.75 -4.27
C ILE A 145 15.58 -3.18 -5.43
N ALA A 146 15.88 -4.00 -6.44
CA ALA A 146 16.67 -3.60 -7.61
C ALA A 146 15.81 -2.99 -8.75
N LEU A 147 14.49 -2.91 -8.58
CA LEU A 147 13.58 -2.49 -9.63
C LEU A 147 13.74 -0.99 -9.92
N LYS A 148 14.09 -0.66 -11.17
CA LYS A 148 14.19 0.74 -11.65
C LYS A 148 12.94 1.22 -12.39
N SER A 149 12.09 0.30 -12.82
CA SER A 149 10.85 0.61 -13.52
C SER A 149 9.94 -0.60 -13.47
N ILE A 150 8.65 -0.36 -13.35
CA ILE A 150 7.62 -1.37 -13.50
C ILE A 150 6.64 -0.94 -14.58
N SER A 151 6.45 -1.83 -15.55
CA SER A 151 5.46 -1.65 -16.60
C SER A 151 4.09 -2.04 -16.04
N LEU A 152 3.20 -1.06 -15.93
CA LEU A 152 1.84 -1.26 -15.42
C LEU A 152 0.84 -0.90 -16.51
N THR A 153 -0.33 -1.52 -16.49
CA THR A 153 -1.46 -1.12 -17.36
C THR A 153 -1.73 0.37 -17.20
N ALA A 154 -1.87 1.13 -18.29
CA ALA A 154 -2.20 2.55 -18.21
C ALA A 154 -3.57 2.76 -17.54
N ASP A 155 -3.74 3.89 -16.85
CA ASP A 155 -4.98 4.18 -16.12
C ASP A 155 -6.17 4.45 -17.05
N THR A 156 -5.91 4.97 -18.26
CA THR A 156 -6.91 5.16 -19.32
C THR A 156 -7.54 3.86 -19.80
N GLU A 157 -6.85 2.73 -19.60
CA GLU A 157 -7.40 1.42 -19.94
C GLU A 157 -8.64 1.11 -19.08
N PHE A 158 -8.76 1.63 -17.86
CA PHE A 158 -9.93 1.33 -17.03
C PHE A 158 -11.23 2.02 -17.48
N ALA A 159 -11.20 2.80 -18.56
CA ALA A 159 -12.41 3.31 -19.20
C ALA A 159 -13.20 2.18 -19.89
N PHE A 160 -14.54 2.32 -19.89
CA PHE A 160 -15.40 1.43 -20.66
C PHE A 160 -15.12 1.61 -22.16
N PRO A 161 -15.01 0.53 -22.95
CA PRO A 161 -14.69 0.64 -24.37
C PRO A 161 -15.82 1.35 -25.12
N ALA A 162 -15.44 2.18 -26.10
CA ALA A 162 -16.42 2.82 -26.97
C ALA A 162 -17.16 1.77 -27.83
N LEU A 163 -18.49 1.87 -27.86
CA LEU A 163 -19.37 1.07 -28.69
C LEU A 163 -19.86 1.91 -29.87
N THR A 164 -19.82 1.36 -31.07
CA THR A 164 -20.46 1.93 -32.25
C THR A 164 -21.67 1.08 -32.62
N LEU A 165 -22.84 1.73 -32.69
CA LEU A 165 -24.10 1.11 -33.07
C LEU A 165 -24.50 1.63 -34.45
N VAL A 166 -24.77 0.72 -35.39
CA VAL A 166 -25.32 1.06 -36.70
C VAL A 166 -26.78 0.66 -36.70
N ALA A 167 -27.68 1.63 -36.83
CA ALA A 167 -29.09 1.39 -37.00
C ALA A 167 -29.44 1.30 -38.49
N ALA A 168 -30.32 0.37 -38.83
CA ALA A 168 -30.82 0.20 -40.20
C ALA A 168 -32.34 0.26 -40.20
N ALA A 169 -32.87 0.95 -41.21
CA ALA A 169 -34.29 1.07 -41.48
C ALA A 169 -34.57 0.67 -42.93
N ARG A 170 -35.76 0.14 -43.19
CA ARG A 170 -36.25 -0.11 -44.54
C ARG A 170 -37.66 0.43 -44.66
N GLY A 171 -37.88 1.23 -45.71
CA GLY A 171 -39.18 1.80 -46.08
C GLY A 171 -39.82 2.62 -44.96
N ASP A 172 -41.15 2.56 -44.85
CA ASP A 172 -41.90 3.32 -43.86
C ASP A 172 -41.92 2.61 -42.49
N THR A 173 -41.20 3.18 -41.52
CA THR A 173 -41.08 2.63 -40.17
C THR A 173 -42.18 3.11 -39.22
N THR A 174 -43.10 3.98 -39.66
CA THR A 174 -44.21 4.49 -38.83
C THR A 174 -45.17 3.42 -38.35
N SER A 175 -45.16 2.25 -39.01
CA SER A 175 -46.00 1.10 -38.64
C SER A 175 -45.19 -0.11 -38.18
N ALA A 176 -43.87 0.02 -37.97
CA ALA A 176 -43.00 -1.07 -37.54
C ALA A 176 -43.13 -1.37 -36.02
N ASN A 177 -44.32 -1.73 -35.59
CA ASN A 177 -44.71 -1.90 -34.19
C ASN A 177 -44.82 -3.36 -33.73
N VAL A 178 -44.41 -4.32 -34.56
CA VAL A 178 -44.39 -5.74 -34.21
C VAL A 178 -42.94 -6.24 -34.15
N ALA A 179 -42.57 -6.89 -33.05
CA ALA A 179 -41.28 -7.55 -32.95
C ALA A 179 -41.26 -8.85 -33.77
N ASN A 180 -40.20 -9.07 -34.55
CA ASN A 180 -40.03 -10.36 -35.21
C ASN A 180 -39.74 -11.45 -34.17
N LYS A 181 -40.44 -12.58 -34.24
CA LYS A 181 -40.28 -13.69 -33.28
C LYS A 181 -38.90 -14.35 -33.38
N ASP A 182 -38.38 -14.45 -34.60
CA ASP A 182 -37.18 -15.23 -34.92
C ASP A 182 -35.99 -14.33 -35.34
N GLY A 183 -36.14 -13.02 -35.16
CA GLY A 183 -35.20 -12.02 -35.67
C GLY A 183 -35.03 -10.84 -34.73
N ALA A 184 -33.91 -10.14 -34.88
CA ALA A 184 -33.55 -9.01 -34.03
C ALA A 184 -34.09 -7.65 -34.53
N TYR A 185 -35.27 -7.60 -35.13
CA TYR A 185 -35.82 -6.39 -35.74
C TYR A 185 -37.32 -6.26 -35.49
N CYS A 186 -37.83 -5.04 -35.62
CA CYS A 186 -39.26 -4.76 -35.61
C CYS A 186 -39.74 -4.48 -37.03
N HIS A 187 -40.98 -4.88 -37.33
CA HIS A 187 -41.58 -4.82 -38.64
C HIS A 187 -43.07 -4.46 -38.56
N VAL A 188 -43.67 -4.17 -39.71
CA VAL A 188 -45.10 -3.94 -39.83
C VAL A 188 -45.86 -5.27 -39.66
N ALA A 189 -46.99 -5.24 -38.96
CA ALA A 189 -47.87 -6.40 -38.78
C ALA A 189 -48.15 -7.10 -40.13
N GLY A 190 -48.07 -8.44 -40.15
CA GLY A 190 -48.25 -9.26 -41.35
C GLY A 190 -47.01 -9.41 -42.24
N GLN A 191 -45.93 -8.67 -42.00
CA GLN A 191 -44.67 -8.75 -42.77
C GLN A 191 -43.59 -9.54 -42.02
N THR A 192 -43.82 -10.84 -41.85
CA THR A 192 -43.06 -11.68 -40.90
C THR A 192 -41.68 -12.14 -41.37
N THR A 193 -41.27 -11.88 -42.62
CA THR A 193 -39.97 -12.31 -43.16
C THR A 193 -39.11 -11.13 -43.59
N LYS A 194 -37.78 -11.27 -43.51
CA LYS A 194 -36.85 -10.18 -43.90
C LYS A 194 -37.04 -9.72 -45.34
N SER A 195 -37.38 -10.64 -46.25
CA SER A 195 -37.57 -10.33 -47.67
C SER A 195 -38.88 -9.59 -47.95
N ASN A 196 -39.94 -9.84 -47.17
CA ASN A 196 -41.26 -9.21 -47.35
C ASN A 196 -41.48 -7.95 -46.52
N ALA A 197 -40.58 -7.63 -45.59
CA ALA A 197 -40.65 -6.43 -44.77
C ALA A 197 -40.40 -5.16 -45.62
N ASN A 198 -41.48 -4.42 -45.86
CA ASN A 198 -41.50 -3.12 -46.53
C ASN A 198 -41.45 -1.95 -45.53
N GLY A 199 -41.62 -2.23 -44.25
CA GLY A 199 -41.36 -1.32 -43.13
C GLY A 199 -40.67 -2.08 -42.00
N ALA A 200 -39.40 -1.76 -41.71
CA ALA A 200 -38.66 -2.41 -40.63
C ALA A 200 -37.54 -1.53 -40.06
N PHE A 201 -37.19 -1.78 -38.80
CA PHE A 201 -36.11 -1.08 -38.11
C PHE A 201 -35.37 -1.99 -37.12
N THR A 202 -34.05 -1.82 -37.00
CA THR A 202 -33.18 -2.56 -36.09
C THR A 202 -31.83 -1.87 -35.86
N ILE A 203 -31.06 -2.38 -34.89
CA ILE A 203 -29.61 -2.24 -34.86
C ILE A 203 -29.02 -3.33 -35.75
N GLU A 204 -28.37 -2.95 -36.84
CA GLU A 204 -27.73 -3.87 -37.78
C GLU A 204 -26.41 -4.41 -37.22
N LYS A 205 -25.63 -3.56 -36.57
CA LYS A 205 -24.29 -3.89 -36.13
C LYS A 205 -23.92 -3.20 -34.83
N ILE A 206 -23.32 -3.97 -33.93
CA ILE A 206 -22.59 -3.47 -32.77
C ILE A 206 -21.12 -3.72 -33.03
N SER A 207 -20.29 -2.68 -32.94
CA SER A 207 -18.84 -2.80 -33.03
C SER A 207 -18.20 -2.26 -31.76
N ILE A 208 -17.18 -2.94 -31.27
CA ILE A 208 -16.37 -2.51 -30.13
C ILE A 208 -15.01 -2.10 -30.65
N THR A 209 -14.50 -0.98 -30.17
CA THR A 209 -13.09 -0.67 -30.39
C THR A 209 -12.25 -1.66 -29.58
N ALA A 210 -11.67 -2.66 -30.26
CA ALA A 210 -10.80 -3.62 -29.63
C ALA A 210 -9.66 -2.89 -28.91
N ARG A 211 -9.30 -3.35 -27.71
CA ARG A 211 -8.09 -2.86 -27.05
C ARG A 211 -6.89 -3.31 -27.87
N THR A 212 -6.10 -2.36 -28.35
CA THR A 212 -4.69 -2.64 -28.65
C THR A 212 -3.98 -3.06 -27.36
N GLU A 213 -3.00 -3.96 -27.44
CA GLU A 213 -2.25 -4.50 -26.28
C GLU A 213 -2.00 -3.45 -25.18
N PRO A 214 -2.07 -3.84 -23.89
CA PRO A 214 -2.03 -2.89 -22.78
C PRO A 214 -0.81 -1.99 -22.95
N ARG A 215 -1.06 -0.73 -23.28
CA ARG A 215 -0.03 0.29 -23.41
C ARG A 215 0.56 0.44 -22.03
N THR A 216 1.74 -0.12 -21.85
CA THR A 216 2.40 -0.14 -20.56
C THR A 216 2.77 1.29 -20.22
N ALA A 217 2.20 1.81 -19.15
CA ALA A 217 2.77 2.97 -18.50
C ALA A 217 4.00 2.49 -17.74
N ALA A 218 5.19 2.94 -18.15
CA ALA A 218 6.36 2.79 -17.33
C ALA A 218 6.16 3.65 -16.07
N ALA A 219 5.88 3.00 -14.95
CA ALA A 219 5.94 3.66 -13.66
C ALA A 219 7.38 3.50 -13.15
N THR A 220 8.06 4.60 -12.88
CA THR A 220 9.41 4.56 -12.31
C THR A 220 9.31 4.06 -10.86
N ALA A 221 9.86 2.88 -10.62
CA ALA A 221 10.42 2.59 -9.30
C ALA A 221 11.71 3.43 -9.20
N PRO A 222 12.02 4.08 -8.07
CA PRO A 222 13.18 4.97 -8.06
C PRO A 222 14.47 4.19 -8.22
N GLN A 223 15.46 4.85 -8.82
CA GLN A 223 16.80 4.30 -8.98
C GLN A 223 17.49 4.13 -7.62
N GLN A 224 18.46 3.21 -7.55
CA GLN A 224 19.43 3.19 -6.45
C GLN A 224 20.10 4.56 -6.34
N GLY A 225 19.99 5.21 -5.17
CA GLY A 225 20.66 6.50 -4.89
C GLY A 225 19.78 7.76 -4.93
N GLN A 226 18.59 7.73 -5.55
CA GLN A 226 17.58 8.79 -5.34
C GLN A 226 17.00 8.65 -3.93
N THR A 227 16.75 9.73 -3.19
CA THR A 227 16.20 9.67 -1.81
C THR A 227 14.69 9.51 -1.77
N ASP A 228 13.98 9.99 -2.78
CA ASP A 228 12.52 10.11 -2.70
C ASP A 228 11.80 9.08 -3.57
N CYS A 229 10.85 8.36 -2.96
CA CYS A 229 9.84 7.63 -3.71
C CYS A 229 8.99 8.60 -4.52
N PRO A 230 8.45 8.19 -5.68
CA PRO A 230 7.47 9.00 -6.38
C PRO A 230 6.32 9.31 -5.42
N LYS A 231 5.89 10.57 -5.38
CA LYS A 231 4.70 10.94 -4.62
C LYS A 231 3.52 10.09 -5.14
N PRO A 232 2.68 9.53 -4.25
CA PRO A 232 1.44 8.93 -4.70
C PRO A 232 0.71 10.01 -5.51
N GLY A 233 0.32 9.68 -6.75
CA GLY A 233 -0.46 10.60 -7.57
C GLY A 233 -1.77 10.95 -6.86
N ALA A 234 -2.41 12.04 -7.28
CA ALA A 234 -3.73 12.39 -6.78
C ALA A 234 -4.71 11.22 -6.98
N ASP A 235 -5.70 11.14 -6.09
CA ASP A 235 -6.77 10.14 -6.23
C ASP A 235 -7.44 10.31 -7.60
N HIS A 236 -7.58 9.18 -8.29
CA HIS A 236 -8.19 9.19 -9.60
C HIS A 236 -9.70 9.39 -9.46
N THR A 237 -10.25 10.34 -10.21
CA THR A 237 -11.70 10.66 -10.21
C THR A 237 -12.58 9.45 -10.55
N ALA A 238 -12.06 8.50 -11.32
CA ALA A 238 -12.75 7.24 -11.65
C ALA A 238 -12.66 6.12 -10.58
N GLY A 239 -12.17 6.41 -9.37
CA GLY A 239 -12.12 5.43 -8.28
C GLY A 239 -11.16 4.25 -8.53
N ILE A 240 -10.18 4.41 -9.41
CA ILE A 240 -9.13 3.41 -9.68
C ILE A 240 -7.89 3.65 -8.79
N ILE A 241 -7.16 2.57 -8.47
CA ILE A 241 -5.82 2.71 -7.88
C ILE A 241 -4.92 2.94 -9.07
N THR A 242 -4.19 4.06 -9.15
CA THR A 242 -3.40 4.41 -10.35
C THR A 242 -2.13 3.58 -10.47
N ALA A 243 -1.54 3.58 -11.67
CA ALA A 243 -0.20 3.04 -11.89
C ALA A 243 0.84 3.74 -10.99
N GLN A 244 0.72 5.06 -10.82
CA GLN A 244 1.61 5.84 -9.95
C GLN A 244 1.43 5.52 -8.46
N GLN A 245 0.20 5.39 -7.96
CA GLN A 245 -0.07 4.95 -6.59
C GLN A 245 0.50 3.55 -6.33
N THR A 246 0.38 2.65 -7.31
CA THR A 246 0.95 1.30 -7.23
C THR A 246 2.48 1.34 -7.13
N ALA A 247 3.14 2.14 -7.98
CA ALA A 247 4.60 2.28 -7.95
C ALA A 247 5.11 2.95 -6.66
N ALA A 248 4.41 3.98 -6.16
CA ALA A 248 4.73 4.64 -4.89
C ALA A 248 4.64 3.67 -3.71
N ALA A 249 3.60 2.81 -3.70
CA ALA A 249 3.42 1.77 -2.69
C ALA A 249 4.54 0.72 -2.72
N ILE A 250 4.88 0.20 -3.91
CA ILE A 250 6.01 -0.74 -4.08
C ILE A 250 7.31 -0.10 -3.61
N CYS A 251 7.58 1.15 -4.00
CA CYS A 251 8.77 1.88 -3.57
C CYS A 251 8.87 2.03 -2.05
N THR A 252 7.79 2.50 -1.43
CA THR A 252 7.74 2.76 0.02
C THR A 252 7.98 1.48 0.81
N ALA A 253 7.39 0.37 0.37
CA ALA A 253 7.65 -0.94 0.96
C ALA A 253 9.10 -1.41 0.74
N ALA A 254 9.63 -1.29 -0.47
CA ALA A 254 11.00 -1.70 -0.80
C ALA A 254 12.07 -0.92 0.00
N ARG A 255 11.79 0.34 0.32
CA ARG A 255 12.67 1.23 1.10
C ARG A 255 12.38 1.29 2.58
N SER A 256 11.44 0.48 3.08
CA SER A 256 11.20 0.37 4.52
C SER A 256 12.36 -0.37 5.18
N GLN A 257 13.53 0.27 5.24
CA GLN A 257 14.66 -0.18 6.04
C GLN A 257 14.41 0.21 7.49
N ILE A 258 14.48 -0.78 8.36
CA ILE A 258 14.42 -0.55 9.80
C ILE A 258 15.87 -0.40 10.27
N VAL A 259 16.21 0.81 10.70
CA VAL A 259 17.48 1.07 11.38
C VAL A 259 17.32 0.66 12.84
N SER A 260 17.91 -0.47 13.21
CA SER A 260 17.87 -0.99 14.57
C SER A 260 18.47 -0.01 15.56
N GLU A 261 17.79 0.19 16.68
CA GLU A 261 18.38 0.82 17.86
C GLU A 261 19.49 -0.08 18.43
N ARG A 262 20.56 0.54 18.92
CA ARG A 262 21.67 -0.18 19.60
C ARG A 262 21.32 -0.38 21.06
N THR A 263 21.75 -1.50 21.63
CA THR A 263 21.65 -1.70 23.08
C THR A 263 22.64 -0.78 23.83
N ILE A 264 22.48 -0.62 25.14
CA ILE A 264 23.44 0.07 25.99
C ILE A 264 24.80 -0.63 25.92
N LYS A 265 24.83 -1.98 25.95
CA LYS A 265 26.05 -2.80 25.77
C LYS A 265 26.79 -2.55 24.44
N GLU A 266 26.07 -2.14 23.40
CA GLU A 266 26.59 -1.83 22.07
C GLU A 266 26.91 -0.33 21.88
N THR A 267 26.72 0.49 22.92
CA THR A 267 26.95 1.95 22.89
C THR A 267 28.16 2.30 23.74
N ASP A 268 29.09 3.08 23.18
CA ASP A 268 30.22 3.60 23.95
C ASP A 268 29.80 4.71 24.93
N ASN A 269 30.67 5.02 25.89
CA ASN A 269 30.38 6.00 26.94
C ASN A 269 30.08 7.40 26.38
N SER A 270 30.73 7.77 25.27
CA SER A 270 30.52 9.08 24.62
C SER A 270 29.12 9.14 23.97
N GLY A 271 28.71 8.06 23.32
CA GLY A 271 27.39 7.91 22.73
C GLY A 271 26.29 7.93 23.78
N LEU A 272 26.51 7.29 24.93
CA LEU A 272 25.56 7.32 26.04
C LEU A 272 25.46 8.71 26.68
N ARG A 273 26.59 9.42 26.86
CA ARG A 273 26.59 10.77 27.44
C ARG A 273 25.99 11.83 26.53
N ASN A 274 26.04 11.60 25.22
CA ASN A 274 25.42 12.47 24.23
C ASN A 274 23.97 12.08 23.91
N ASP A 275 23.47 10.98 24.46
CA ASP A 275 22.09 10.54 24.29
C ASP A 275 21.14 11.52 25.00
N ALA A 276 20.24 12.13 24.24
CA ALA A 276 19.28 13.10 24.76
C ALA A 276 18.36 12.50 25.84
N THR A 277 18.01 11.22 25.71
CA THR A 277 17.21 10.51 26.72
C THR A 277 18.04 10.32 27.98
N ALA A 278 19.31 9.96 27.86
CA ALA A 278 20.20 9.81 29.02
C ALA A 278 20.35 11.13 29.78
N LYS A 279 20.64 12.24 29.08
CA LYS A 279 20.74 13.58 29.66
C LYS A 279 19.47 13.98 30.42
N LYS A 280 18.31 13.78 29.80
CA LYS A 280 17.01 14.10 30.41
C LYS A 280 16.69 13.21 31.61
N ALA A 281 16.95 11.90 31.52
CA ALA A 281 16.72 10.96 32.60
C ALA A 281 17.65 11.23 33.79
N ALA A 282 18.92 11.54 33.53
CA ALA A 282 19.87 11.91 34.57
C ALA A 282 19.41 13.17 35.30
N LEU A 283 18.98 14.20 34.57
CA LEU A 283 18.47 15.42 35.20
C LEU A 283 17.20 15.15 36.04
N LEU A 284 16.28 14.30 35.57
CA LEU A 284 15.09 13.92 36.33
C LEU A 284 15.42 13.18 37.63
N LEU A 285 16.44 12.31 37.61
CA LEU A 285 16.89 11.55 38.77
C LEU A 285 17.69 12.40 39.77
N HIS A 286 18.45 13.39 39.27
CA HIS A 286 19.33 14.23 40.08
C HIS A 286 18.62 15.48 40.64
N ASP A 287 17.80 16.16 39.82
CA ASP A 287 17.10 17.38 40.21
C ASP A 287 15.76 17.49 39.46
N LEU A 288 14.75 16.79 39.99
CA LEU A 288 13.39 16.77 39.45
C LEU A 288 12.80 18.18 39.31
N LYS A 289 13.09 19.07 40.28
CA LYS A 289 12.57 20.44 40.25
C LYS A 289 13.12 21.17 39.03
N ALA A 290 14.45 21.19 38.88
CA ALA A 290 15.08 21.83 37.73
C ALA A 290 14.68 21.19 36.40
N ALA A 291 14.51 19.87 36.36
CA ALA A 291 14.09 19.15 35.15
C ALA A 291 12.75 19.66 34.57
N VAL A 292 11.83 20.09 35.45
CA VAL A 292 10.47 20.51 35.11
C VAL A 292 10.34 22.04 35.02
N THR A 293 11.11 22.80 35.81
CA THR A 293 10.96 24.26 35.88
C THR A 293 11.93 25.04 34.99
N GLU A 294 13.11 24.49 34.67
CA GLU A 294 14.12 25.20 33.88
C GLU A 294 13.78 25.15 32.37
N LYS A 295 13.61 26.34 31.80
CA LYS A 295 13.23 26.56 30.39
C LYS A 295 14.34 27.19 29.56
N ASP A 296 15.36 27.76 30.20
CA ASP A 296 16.55 28.29 29.53
C ASP A 296 17.38 27.13 28.95
N PRO A 297 17.58 27.06 27.62
CA PRO A 297 18.29 25.94 27.00
C PRO A 297 19.75 25.81 27.44
N SER A 298 20.44 26.93 27.67
CA SER A 298 21.85 26.94 28.05
C SER A 298 22.02 26.45 29.48
N LYS A 299 21.19 26.92 30.40
CA LYS A 299 21.20 26.44 31.80
C LYS A 299 20.78 24.98 31.89
N ARG A 300 19.77 24.58 31.11
CA ARG A 300 19.32 23.18 31.05
C ARG A 300 20.44 22.25 30.57
N THR A 301 21.18 22.63 29.54
CA THR A 301 22.32 21.85 29.04
C THR A 301 23.38 21.65 30.11
N GLN A 302 23.74 22.70 30.87
CA GLN A 302 24.71 22.60 31.96
C GLN A 302 24.23 21.68 33.10
N LEU A 303 22.94 21.75 33.44
CA LEU A 303 22.33 20.90 34.46
C LEU A 303 22.30 19.43 34.03
N GLU A 304 22.00 19.16 32.76
CA GLU A 304 22.04 17.81 32.19
C GLU A 304 23.45 17.22 32.22
N GLU A 305 24.48 18.00 31.87
CA GLU A 305 25.88 17.55 31.96
C GLU A 305 26.32 17.26 33.40
N LYS A 306 25.94 18.12 34.35
CA LYS A 306 26.20 17.91 35.78
C LYS A 306 25.51 16.65 36.29
N ALA A 307 24.25 16.44 35.92
CA ALA A 307 23.50 15.25 36.31
C ALA A 307 24.09 13.97 35.71
N MET A 308 24.55 14.02 34.45
CA MET A 308 25.25 12.90 33.82
C MET A 308 26.57 12.55 34.52
N LEU A 309 27.33 13.56 34.98
CA LEU A 309 28.53 13.36 35.78
C LEU A 309 28.22 12.74 37.16
N ALA A 310 27.14 13.18 37.79
CA ALA A 310 26.70 12.63 39.08
C ALA A 310 26.21 11.18 38.96
N ALA A 311 25.56 10.83 37.85
CA ALA A 311 25.06 9.48 37.62
C ALA A 311 26.16 8.52 37.14
N LEU A 312 26.89 8.82 36.05
CA LEU A 312 27.83 7.86 35.45
C LEU A 312 29.29 8.09 35.86
N GLY A 313 29.54 9.00 36.80
CA GLY A 313 30.90 9.41 37.19
C GLY A 313 31.63 10.19 36.08
N PRO A 314 32.98 10.29 36.15
CA PRO A 314 33.77 10.95 35.11
C PRO A 314 33.72 10.20 33.76
N ALA A 315 33.99 10.91 32.66
CA ALA A 315 33.93 10.35 31.31
C ALA A 315 34.91 9.20 31.04
N SER A 316 35.93 9.04 31.88
CA SER A 316 36.87 7.92 31.86
C SER A 316 36.32 6.62 32.44
N SER A 317 35.18 6.65 33.14
CA SER A 317 34.54 5.47 33.71
C SER A 317 33.91 4.60 32.61
N ASP A 318 34.34 3.35 32.48
CA ASP A 318 33.72 2.42 31.54
C ASP A 318 32.39 1.91 32.10
N VAL A 319 31.29 2.41 31.54
CA VAL A 319 29.92 2.04 31.89
C VAL A 319 29.68 0.54 31.71
N LYS A 320 30.36 -0.08 30.73
CA LYS A 320 30.22 -1.50 30.45
C LYS A 320 30.80 -2.33 31.58
N THR A 321 32.04 -2.05 31.97
CA THR A 321 32.70 -2.76 33.08
C THR A 321 32.06 -2.47 34.44
N ALA A 322 31.63 -1.22 34.66
CA ALA A 322 31.08 -0.82 35.96
C ALA A 322 29.64 -1.34 36.21
N TYR A 323 28.81 -1.42 35.17
CA TYR A 323 27.37 -1.66 35.35
C TYR A 323 26.78 -2.78 34.49
N LEU A 324 27.43 -3.18 33.38
CA LEU A 324 26.85 -4.18 32.45
C LEU A 324 27.49 -5.56 32.61
N ASP A 325 28.79 -5.63 32.84
CA ASP A 325 29.52 -6.90 33.05
C ASP A 325 29.04 -7.64 34.33
N PRO A 326 28.77 -6.97 35.47
CA PRO A 326 28.21 -7.63 36.65
C PRO A 326 26.84 -8.30 36.42
N LEU A 327 26.08 -7.84 35.42
CA LEU A 327 24.78 -8.42 35.06
C LEU A 327 24.87 -9.69 34.21
N THR A 328 26.06 -10.07 33.77
CA THR A 328 26.30 -11.30 32.99
C THR A 328 26.72 -12.50 33.85
N GLN A 329 26.93 -12.29 35.15
CA GLN A 329 27.32 -13.33 36.12
C GLN A 329 26.16 -13.80 37.01
N VAL A 330 24.92 -13.41 36.69
CA VAL A 330 23.68 -13.82 37.39
C VAL A 330 22.87 -14.76 36.51
#